data_AF-A0A4Q2UTW9-F1
#
_entry.id   AF-A0A4Q2UTW9-F1
#
_cell.length_a   1.000
_cell.length_b   1.000
_cell.length_c   1.000
_cell.angle_alpha   90.00
_cell.angle_beta   90.00
_cell.angle_gamma   90.00
#
_symmetry.space_group_name_H-M   'P 1'
#
loop_
_entity.id
_entity.type
_entity.pdbx_description
1 polymer ?
#
loop_
_entity_poly.entity_id
_entity_poly.type
_entity_poly.pdbx_seq_one_letter_code
_entity_poly.pdbx_strand_id
1 'polypeptide(L)'
;ASELLGQLISKIQTQYGIRVYAIQMDGGSELYGASLKNLEYTHGVKIIKTTPYTPEFNGVAERSNRIIFDKVRATMESERIPIELWPLVLEDMVRKTNVTATRAIDGLTPMKSFLNEALPGQDNKPDLSGERICGSQVTIHIPQERRLRSHKFGPRGEAGIYLCMEGSQIYTCWVPSRRKGHQIVRSANVKFYEKVRETELLTETEHDVEPEIRKNGAPISSRPQSVTEQTKTPSPQRSEVNNLQHAEVHNPQHGQTTTSMTSAKLPDLRKEVVTEPKTMTEVLQGPQREHWLR
;
A
#
# COMPACT_ATOMS: atom_id res chain seq x y z
N ALA A 1 -12.16 4.78 3.36
CA ALA A 1 -10.98 3.96 3.66
C ALA A 1 -11.11 3.20 4.99
N SER A 2 -11.39 3.87 6.12
CA SER A 2 -11.67 3.19 7.40
C SER A 2 -12.82 2.19 7.30
N GLU A 3 -13.92 2.54 6.63
CA GLU A 3 -15.06 1.64 6.43
C GLU A 3 -14.66 0.35 5.69
N LEU A 4 -13.91 0.47 4.59
CA LEU A 4 -13.41 -0.69 3.83
C LEU A 4 -12.49 -1.57 4.68
N LEU A 5 -11.68 -0.97 5.55
CA LEU A 5 -10.82 -1.70 6.47
C LEU A 5 -11.66 -2.47 7.50
N GLY A 6 -12.72 -1.86 8.04
CA GLY A 6 -13.68 -2.51 8.94
C GLY A 6 -14.41 -3.68 8.28
N GLN A 7 -14.85 -3.50 7.03
CA GLN A 7 -15.45 -4.56 6.22
C GLN A 7 -14.46 -5.70 5.98
N LEU A 8 -13.19 -5.40 5.69
CA LEU A 8 -12.15 -6.40 5.51
C LEU A 8 -11.90 -7.21 6.79
N ILE A 9 -11.73 -6.54 7.94
CA ILE A 9 -11.55 -7.21 9.24
C ILE A 9 -12.72 -8.15 9.53
N SER A 10 -13.94 -7.67 9.35
CA SER A 10 -15.16 -8.45 9.57
C SER A 10 -15.26 -9.65 8.63
N LYS A 11 -14.87 -9.47 7.36
CA LYS A 11 -14.82 -10.53 6.36
C LYS A 11 -13.80 -11.60 6.74
N ILE A 12 -12.60 -11.21 7.17
CA ILE A 12 -11.56 -12.16 7.60
C ILE A 12 -12.05 -12.98 8.80
N GLN A 13 -12.65 -12.33 9.79
CA GLN A 13 -13.21 -13.01 10.95
C GLN A 13 -14.34 -13.98 10.58
N THR A 14 -15.29 -13.54 9.76
CA THR A 14 -16.48 -14.34 9.43
C THR A 14 -16.17 -15.50 8.50
N GLN A 15 -15.31 -15.29 7.50
CA GLN A 15 -15.04 -16.28 6.46
C GLN A 15 -13.97 -17.29 6.87
N TYR A 16 -13.00 -16.87 7.69
CA TYR A 16 -11.83 -17.68 8.01
C TYR A 16 -11.66 -17.94 9.50
N GLY A 17 -12.49 -17.36 10.37
CA GLY A 17 -12.34 -17.49 11.83
C GLY A 17 -11.10 -16.79 12.40
N ILE A 18 -10.37 -16.02 11.59
CA ILE A 18 -9.14 -15.35 11.99
C ILE A 18 -9.46 -13.96 12.54
N ARG A 19 -9.07 -13.73 13.80
CA ARG A 19 -9.11 -12.40 14.41
C ARG A 19 -7.88 -11.60 14.01
N VAL A 20 -8.10 -10.49 13.31
CA VAL A 20 -7.04 -9.52 13.04
C VAL A 20 -6.64 -8.87 14.36
N TYR A 21 -5.40 -9.10 14.80
CA TYR A 21 -4.91 -8.53 16.07
C TYR A 21 -4.52 -7.06 15.93
N ALA A 22 -3.75 -6.73 14.90
CA ALA A 22 -3.25 -5.38 14.68
C ALA A 22 -3.19 -5.04 13.18
N ILE A 23 -3.30 -3.76 12.88
CA ILE A 23 -3.11 -3.20 11.55
C ILE A 23 -2.02 -2.15 11.65
N GLN A 24 -0.96 -2.34 10.88
CA GLN A 24 0.11 -1.37 10.76
C GLN A 24 -0.16 -0.46 9.56
N MET A 25 -0.10 0.85 9.78
CA MET A 25 -0.32 1.85 8.74
C MET A 25 0.80 2.89 8.75
N ASP A 26 0.99 3.52 7.60
CA ASP A 26 1.91 4.63 7.47
C ASP A 26 1.42 5.88 8.22
N GLY A 27 2.32 6.86 8.28
CA GLY A 27 2.08 8.17 8.87
C GLY A 27 1.14 9.09 8.07
N GLY A 28 0.36 8.59 7.10
CA GLY A 28 -0.49 9.39 6.23
C GLY A 28 -1.64 10.11 6.95
N SER A 29 -1.77 11.42 6.73
CA SER A 29 -2.72 12.33 7.40
C SER A 29 -4.21 12.00 7.23
N GLU A 30 -4.56 11.25 6.19
CA GLU A 30 -5.92 11.16 5.65
C GLU A 30 -6.82 10.17 6.40
N LEU A 31 -6.25 9.27 7.21
CA LEU A 31 -7.00 8.30 8.00
C LEU A 31 -7.21 8.74 9.46
N TYR A 32 -6.73 9.91 9.84
CA TYR A 32 -6.58 10.26 11.25
C TYR A 32 -7.84 10.72 11.98
N GLY A 33 -7.88 10.41 13.28
CA GLY A 33 -8.88 10.91 14.22
C GLY A 33 -9.90 9.85 14.62
N ALA A 34 -11.18 10.22 14.53
CA ALA A 34 -12.31 9.42 14.99
C ALA A 34 -12.47 8.10 14.24
N SER A 35 -12.11 8.06 12.95
CA SER A 35 -12.30 6.88 12.09
C SER A 35 -11.46 5.67 12.51
N LEU A 36 -10.19 5.88 12.89
CA LEU A 36 -9.34 4.79 13.38
C LEU A 36 -9.74 4.36 14.79
N LYS A 37 -10.06 5.31 15.67
CA LYS A 37 -10.59 4.99 17.01
C LYS A 37 -11.89 4.18 16.93
N ASN A 38 -12.75 4.49 15.95
CA ASN A 38 -13.96 3.73 15.70
C ASN A 38 -13.61 2.29 15.25
N LEU A 39 -12.61 2.10 14.39
CA LEU A 39 -12.15 0.75 14.01
C LEU A 39 -11.65 -0.05 15.22
N GLU A 40 -10.84 0.57 16.09
CA GLU A 40 -10.35 -0.06 17.33
C GLU A 40 -11.52 -0.43 18.25
N TYR A 41 -12.49 0.46 18.44
CA TYR A 41 -13.64 0.23 19.31
C TYR A 41 -14.60 -0.84 18.76
N THR A 42 -14.89 -0.78 17.46
CA THR A 42 -15.89 -1.63 16.80
C THR A 42 -15.37 -3.04 16.56
N HIS A 43 -14.09 -3.19 16.21
CA HIS A 43 -13.52 -4.50 15.84
C HIS A 43 -12.47 -5.02 16.85
N GLY A 44 -12.08 -4.23 17.84
CA GLY A 44 -11.07 -4.62 18.84
C GLY A 44 -9.65 -4.75 18.30
N VAL A 45 -9.38 -4.20 17.11
CA VAL A 45 -8.05 -4.25 16.48
C VAL A 45 -7.12 -3.20 17.08
N LYS A 46 -5.82 -3.47 17.12
CA LYS A 46 -4.80 -2.47 17.47
C LYS A 46 -4.32 -1.73 16.23
N ILE A 47 -4.40 -0.40 16.19
CA ILE A 47 -3.80 0.37 15.08
C ILE A 47 -2.37 0.77 15.47
N ILE A 48 -1.39 0.25 14.73
CA ILE A 48 0.03 0.59 14.88
C ILE A 48 0.39 1.60 13.79
N LYS A 49 0.90 2.77 14.20
CA LYS A 49 1.36 3.80 13.28
C LYS A 49 2.87 3.75 13.20
N THR A 50 3.42 3.68 11.99
CA THR A 50 4.86 3.84 11.81
C THR A 50 5.25 5.29 12.08
N THR A 51 6.37 5.50 12.74
CA THR A 51 6.93 6.84 12.92
C THR A 51 7.29 7.47 11.57
N PRO A 52 7.23 8.80 11.44
CA PRO A 52 7.84 9.49 10.31
C PRO A 52 9.30 9.05 10.16
N TYR A 53 9.77 8.91 8.92
CA TYR A 53 11.15 8.54 8.58
C TYR A 53 11.57 7.09 8.87
N THR A 54 10.62 6.17 9.11
CA THR A 54 10.90 4.72 9.22
C THR A 54 10.12 3.90 8.17
N PRO A 55 10.39 4.09 6.86
CA PRO A 55 9.68 3.40 5.77
C PRO A 55 9.88 1.87 5.79
N GLU A 56 10.95 1.37 6.41
CA GLU A 56 11.26 -0.05 6.51
C GLU A 56 10.13 -0.88 7.14
N PHE A 57 9.37 -0.29 8.05
CA PHE A 57 8.25 -0.96 8.73
C PHE A 57 7.04 -1.21 7.81
N ASN A 58 6.89 -0.46 6.72
CA ASN A 58 5.82 -0.64 5.74
C ASN A 58 6.32 -1.33 4.46
N GLY A 59 7.58 -1.74 4.42
CA GLY A 59 8.25 -2.25 3.22
C GLY A 59 7.61 -3.51 2.62
N VAL A 60 6.85 -4.30 3.39
CA VAL A 60 6.11 -5.45 2.83
C VAL A 60 4.93 -4.98 1.98
N ALA A 61 4.11 -4.07 2.52
CA ALA A 61 2.95 -3.54 1.80
C ALA A 61 3.38 -2.71 0.58
N GLU A 62 4.42 -1.88 0.72
CA GLU A 62 4.96 -1.08 -0.37
C GLU A 62 5.52 -1.94 -1.52
N ARG A 63 6.29 -2.99 -1.20
CA ARG A 63 6.79 -3.93 -2.21
C ARG A 63 5.65 -4.65 -2.92
N SER A 64 4.66 -5.13 -2.17
CA SER A 64 3.49 -5.82 -2.74
C SER A 64 2.73 -4.90 -3.69
N ASN A 65 2.42 -3.68 -3.24
CA ASN A 65 1.73 -2.69 -4.07
C ASN A 65 2.52 -2.36 -5.34
N ARG A 66 3.83 -2.13 -5.23
CA ARG A 66 4.69 -1.87 -6.40
C ARG A 66 4.62 -3.01 -7.41
N ILE A 67 4.80 -4.25 -6.98
CA ILE A 67 4.72 -5.43 -7.86
C ILE A 67 3.36 -5.50 -8.56
N ILE A 68 2.27 -5.30 -7.82
CA ILE A 68 0.92 -5.37 -8.37
C ILE A 68 0.70 -4.25 -9.41
N PHE A 69 1.06 -3.01 -9.08
CA PHE A 69 0.89 -1.88 -10.01
C PHE A 69 1.79 -1.96 -11.23
N ASP A 70 3.00 -2.50 -11.10
CA ASP A 70 3.89 -2.74 -12.25
C ASP A 70 3.29 -3.78 -13.19
N LYS A 71 2.72 -4.87 -12.68
CA LYS A 71 1.99 -5.86 -13.48
C LYS A 71 0.77 -5.26 -14.18
N VAL A 72 0.00 -4.42 -13.49
CA VAL A 72 -1.14 -3.70 -14.07
C VAL A 72 -0.67 -2.82 -15.22
N ARG A 73 0.35 -1.98 -14.99
CA ARG A 73 0.90 -1.07 -16.01
C ARG A 73 1.39 -1.84 -17.23
N ALA A 74 2.17 -2.90 -17.03
CA ALA A 74 2.70 -3.72 -18.11
C ALA A 74 1.59 -4.39 -18.94
N THR A 75 0.57 -4.94 -18.27
CA THR A 75 -0.57 -5.59 -18.95
C THR A 75 -1.38 -4.58 -19.76
N MET A 76 -1.66 -3.41 -19.18
CA MET A 76 -2.46 -2.38 -19.86
C MET A 76 -1.72 -1.79 -21.07
N GLU A 77 -0.42 -1.53 -20.94
CA GLU A 77 0.39 -0.98 -22.03
C GLU A 77 0.56 -1.98 -23.18
N SER A 78 0.86 -3.25 -22.85
CA SER A 78 1.09 -4.29 -23.85
C SER A 78 -0.14 -4.59 -24.71
N GLU A 79 -1.34 -4.56 -24.12
CA GLU A 79 -2.60 -4.89 -24.79
C GLU A 79 -3.47 -3.66 -25.10
N ARG A 80 -2.93 -2.44 -24.90
CA ARG A 80 -3.58 -1.14 -25.16
C ARG A 80 -4.95 -1.02 -24.50
N ILE A 81 -5.04 -1.47 -23.25
CA ILE A 81 -6.26 -1.41 -22.45
C ILE A 81 -6.45 0.03 -21.95
N PRO A 82 -7.64 0.65 -22.14
CA PRO A 82 -7.91 2.01 -21.66
C PRO A 82 -7.68 2.15 -20.16
N ILE A 83 -7.13 3.29 -19.74
CA ILE A 83 -6.75 3.54 -18.34
C ILE A 83 -7.93 3.36 -17.39
N GLU A 84 -9.15 3.68 -17.80
CA GLU A 84 -10.36 3.59 -16.98
C GLU A 84 -10.69 2.15 -16.54
N LEU A 85 -10.12 1.14 -17.20
CA LEU A 85 -10.33 -0.27 -16.90
C LEU A 85 -9.27 -0.83 -15.94
N TRP A 86 -8.35 0.00 -15.44
CA TRP A 86 -7.33 -0.41 -14.47
C TRP A 86 -7.87 -1.16 -13.25
N PRO A 87 -9.07 -0.89 -12.67
CA PRO A 87 -9.54 -1.63 -11.50
C PRO A 87 -9.80 -3.11 -11.79
N LEU A 88 -10.26 -3.43 -13.00
CA LEU A 88 -10.51 -4.82 -13.43
C LEU A 88 -9.19 -5.55 -13.66
N VAL A 89 -8.22 -4.89 -14.30
CA VAL A 89 -6.87 -5.45 -14.46
C VAL A 89 -6.20 -5.64 -13.10
N LEU A 90 -6.37 -4.69 -12.18
CA LEU A 90 -5.85 -4.79 -10.81
C LEU A 90 -6.39 -6.04 -10.11
N GLU A 91 -7.69 -6.31 -10.20
CA GLU A 91 -8.30 -7.49 -9.60
C GLU A 91 -7.61 -8.79 -10.05
N ASP A 92 -7.37 -8.94 -11.35
CA ASP A 92 -6.69 -10.12 -11.90
C ASP A 92 -5.21 -10.17 -11.47
N MET A 93 -4.51 -9.03 -11.43
CA MET A 93 -3.10 -8.98 -10.98
C MET A 93 -2.93 -9.27 -9.50
N VAL A 94 -3.87 -8.83 -8.65
CA VAL A 94 -3.90 -9.18 -7.22
C VAL A 94 -4.10 -10.68 -7.07
N ARG A 95 -5.11 -11.24 -7.77
CA ARG A 95 -5.40 -12.67 -7.71
C ARG A 95 -4.21 -13.50 -8.18
N LYS A 96 -3.61 -13.17 -9.33
CA LYS A 96 -2.38 -13.80 -9.84
C LYS A 96 -1.23 -13.74 -8.85
N THR A 97 -1.03 -12.59 -8.20
CA THR A 97 0.00 -12.44 -7.17
C THR A 97 -0.26 -13.35 -5.96
N ASN A 98 -1.52 -13.52 -5.57
CA ASN A 98 -1.89 -14.40 -4.44
C ASN A 98 -1.79 -15.89 -4.77
N VAL A 99 -1.86 -16.29 -6.05
CA VAL A 99 -1.74 -17.69 -6.48
C VAL A 99 -0.38 -18.03 -7.09
N THR A 100 0.55 -17.08 -7.16
CA THR A 100 1.93 -17.32 -7.62
C THR A 100 2.83 -17.64 -6.43
N ALA A 101 3.66 -18.68 -6.56
CA ALA A 101 4.62 -19.05 -5.54
C ALA A 101 5.66 -17.95 -5.33
N THR A 102 6.11 -17.72 -4.10
CA THR A 102 7.16 -16.75 -3.80
C THR A 102 8.20 -17.31 -2.82
N ARG A 103 9.46 -16.92 -3.03
CA ARG A 103 10.60 -17.31 -2.19
C ARG A 103 10.46 -16.79 -0.75
N ALA A 104 9.72 -15.70 -0.55
CA ALA A 104 9.51 -15.10 0.77
C ALA A 104 8.72 -15.98 1.75
N ILE A 105 8.00 -17.00 1.25
CA ILE A 105 7.25 -17.99 2.04
C ILE A 105 7.58 -19.42 1.57
N ASP A 106 8.87 -19.71 1.41
CA ASP A 106 9.40 -21.05 1.11
C ASP A 106 8.77 -21.71 -0.14
N GLY A 107 8.47 -20.92 -1.17
CA GLY A 107 7.88 -21.41 -2.42
C GLY A 107 6.38 -21.73 -2.34
N LEU A 108 5.71 -21.36 -1.25
CA LEU A 108 4.26 -21.39 -1.16
C LEU A 108 3.64 -20.18 -1.90
N THR A 109 2.37 -20.30 -2.25
CA THR A 109 1.57 -19.14 -2.72
C THR A 109 1.02 -18.40 -1.51
N PRO A 110 0.90 -17.05 -1.53
CA PRO A 110 0.34 -16.30 -0.41
C PRO A 110 -1.05 -16.81 0.00
N MET A 111 -1.89 -17.16 -0.98
CA MET A 111 -3.21 -17.75 -0.73
C MET A 111 -3.11 -19.09 0.00
N LYS A 112 -2.20 -19.98 -0.40
CA LYS A 112 -2.01 -21.27 0.26
C LYS A 112 -1.47 -21.09 1.68
N SER A 113 -0.50 -20.20 1.89
CA SER A 113 0.03 -19.90 3.22
C SER A 113 -1.07 -19.41 4.15
N PHE A 114 -1.86 -18.43 3.72
CA PHE A 114 -2.98 -17.90 4.48
C PHE A 114 -4.04 -18.97 4.79
N LEU A 115 -4.41 -19.78 3.80
CA LEU A 115 -5.41 -20.83 3.99
C LEU A 115 -4.92 -21.98 4.88
N ASN A 116 -3.63 -22.31 4.87
CA ASN A 116 -3.05 -23.28 5.79
C ASN A 116 -3.20 -22.87 7.25
N GLU A 117 -3.10 -21.56 7.54
CA GLU A 117 -3.35 -21.01 8.88
C GLU A 117 -4.85 -20.96 9.20
N ALA A 118 -5.67 -20.55 8.24
CA ALA A 118 -7.13 -20.41 8.42
C ALA A 118 -7.85 -21.75 8.57
N LEU A 119 -7.47 -22.75 7.77
CA LEU A 119 -8.15 -24.03 7.61
C LEU A 119 -7.10 -25.16 7.71
N PRO A 120 -6.61 -25.46 8.92
CA PRO A 120 -5.60 -26.49 9.12
C PRO A 120 -6.15 -27.87 8.77
N GLY A 121 -5.33 -28.69 8.09
CA GLY A 121 -5.67 -30.06 7.71
C GLY A 121 -6.40 -30.24 6.38
N GLN A 122 -6.64 -29.17 5.61
CA GLN A 122 -7.20 -29.24 4.25
C GLN A 122 -6.11 -29.11 3.17
N ASP A 123 -6.38 -29.62 1.96
CA ASP A 123 -5.53 -29.36 0.79
C ASP A 123 -5.82 -27.97 0.22
N ASN A 124 -5.15 -26.96 0.79
CA ASN A 124 -5.37 -25.54 0.48
C ASN A 124 -4.67 -25.06 -0.80
N LYS A 125 -4.49 -25.94 -1.79
CA LYS A 125 -3.92 -25.52 -3.08
C LYS A 125 -4.93 -24.65 -3.84
N PRO A 126 -4.51 -23.50 -4.37
CA PRO A 126 -5.40 -22.68 -5.20
C PRO A 126 -5.78 -23.45 -6.48
N ASP A 127 -7.06 -23.43 -6.83
CA ASP A 127 -7.53 -23.94 -8.12
C ASP A 127 -7.13 -22.96 -9.23
N LEU A 128 -6.37 -23.45 -10.20
CA LEU A 128 -5.88 -22.67 -11.34
C LEU A 128 -6.61 -22.99 -12.65
N SER A 129 -7.64 -23.84 -12.64
CA SER A 129 -8.32 -24.32 -13.84
C SER A 129 -8.94 -23.19 -14.68
N GLY A 130 -9.42 -22.15 -14.01
CA GLY A 130 -9.98 -20.94 -14.61
C GLY A 130 -8.96 -19.86 -14.97
N GLU A 131 -7.68 -20.06 -14.67
CA GLU A 131 -6.65 -19.05 -14.91
C GLU A 131 -6.42 -18.81 -16.40
N ARG A 132 -6.40 -17.52 -16.77
CA ARG A 132 -6.13 -17.07 -18.13
C ARG A 132 -5.17 -15.90 -18.13
N ILE A 133 -4.48 -15.68 -19.25
CA ILE A 133 -3.57 -14.54 -19.42
C ILE A 133 -4.42 -13.26 -19.58
N CYS A 134 -4.37 -12.36 -18.59
CA CYS A 134 -5.01 -11.04 -18.68
C CYS A 134 -4.57 -10.32 -19.95
N GLY A 135 -5.52 -9.66 -20.63
CA GLY A 135 -5.25 -9.00 -21.90
C GLY A 135 -5.35 -9.92 -23.12
N SER A 136 -5.57 -11.23 -22.94
CA SER A 136 -5.75 -12.14 -24.07
C SER A 136 -6.96 -11.78 -24.93
N GLN A 137 -6.81 -11.99 -26.24
CA GLN A 137 -7.91 -11.88 -27.17
C GLN A 137 -8.94 -12.97 -26.90
N VAL A 138 -10.22 -12.61 -26.96
CA VAL A 138 -11.32 -13.54 -26.71
C VAL A 138 -12.43 -13.42 -27.74
N THR A 139 -13.18 -14.52 -27.91
CA THR A 139 -14.50 -14.51 -28.51
C THR A 139 -15.53 -14.87 -27.44
N ILE A 140 -16.43 -13.94 -27.14
CA ILE A 140 -17.48 -14.08 -26.15
C ILE A 140 -18.74 -14.58 -26.86
N HIS A 141 -19.35 -15.66 -26.39
CA HIS A 141 -20.57 -16.19 -26.99
C HIS A 141 -21.75 -15.22 -26.78
N ILE A 142 -22.45 -14.88 -27.87
CA ILE A 142 -23.68 -14.08 -27.81
C ILE A 142 -24.86 -15.02 -27.54
N PRO A 143 -25.61 -14.89 -26.43
CA PRO A 143 -26.79 -15.73 -26.15
C PRO A 143 -27.84 -15.67 -27.25
N GLN A 144 -28.60 -16.76 -27.45
CA GLN A 144 -29.56 -16.87 -28.55
C GLN A 144 -30.67 -15.81 -28.49
N GLU A 145 -31.05 -15.40 -27.29
CA GLU A 145 -32.05 -14.37 -27.00
C GLU A 145 -31.62 -12.99 -27.50
N ARG A 146 -30.31 -12.75 -27.60
CA ARG A 146 -29.72 -11.50 -28.09
C ARG A 146 -29.44 -11.52 -29.59
N ARG A 147 -29.70 -12.64 -30.26
CA ARG A 147 -29.51 -12.80 -31.71
C ARG A 147 -30.82 -12.49 -32.43
N LEU A 148 -30.75 -11.75 -33.54
CA LEU A 148 -31.90 -11.62 -34.43
C LEU A 148 -32.21 -12.99 -35.07
N ARG A 149 -33.42 -13.51 -34.85
CA ARG A 149 -33.86 -14.81 -35.40
C ARG A 149 -33.79 -14.88 -36.93
N SER A 150 -33.98 -13.75 -37.61
CA SER A 150 -33.88 -13.65 -39.07
C SER A 150 -32.44 -13.84 -39.58
N HIS A 151 -31.43 -13.60 -38.74
CA HIS A 151 -30.02 -13.66 -39.13
C HIS A 151 -29.45 -15.05 -38.84
N LYS A 152 -29.86 -16.05 -39.63
CA LYS A 152 -29.41 -17.46 -39.49
C LYS A 152 -27.88 -17.59 -39.50
N PHE A 153 -27.22 -16.79 -40.35
CA PHE A 153 -25.75 -16.70 -40.51
C PHE A 153 -25.13 -15.52 -39.76
N GLY A 154 -25.86 -14.89 -38.83
CA GLY A 154 -25.32 -13.81 -38.02
C GLY A 154 -24.18 -14.26 -37.09
N PRO A 155 -23.33 -13.32 -36.63
CA PRO A 155 -22.24 -13.62 -35.73
C PRO A 155 -22.74 -14.29 -34.44
N ARG A 156 -22.05 -15.35 -34.03
CA ARG A 156 -22.39 -16.13 -32.83
C ARG A 156 -21.56 -15.74 -31.60
N GLY A 157 -20.50 -14.98 -31.83
CA GLY A 157 -19.66 -14.41 -30.79
C GLY A 157 -19.21 -13.00 -31.15
N GLU A 158 -18.74 -12.28 -30.14
CA GLU A 158 -18.17 -10.95 -30.25
C GLU A 158 -16.70 -10.99 -29.81
N ALA A 159 -15.84 -10.26 -30.51
CA ALA A 159 -14.42 -10.17 -30.17
C ALA A 159 -14.21 -9.20 -29.00
N GLY A 160 -13.32 -9.55 -28.08
CA GLY A 160 -12.97 -8.71 -26.93
C GLY A 160 -11.59 -9.04 -26.36
N ILE A 161 -11.30 -8.46 -25.21
CA ILE A 161 -10.08 -8.62 -24.42
C ILE A 161 -10.48 -9.10 -23.03
N TYR A 162 -9.88 -10.18 -22.54
CA TYR A 162 -10.08 -10.67 -21.18
C TYR A 162 -9.44 -9.72 -20.16
N LEU A 163 -10.16 -9.37 -19.09
CA LEU A 163 -9.65 -8.49 -18.03
C LEU A 163 -9.47 -9.23 -16.70
N CYS A 164 -10.53 -9.82 -16.16
CA CYS A 164 -10.49 -10.54 -14.89
C CYS A 164 -11.52 -11.64 -14.83
N MET A 165 -11.35 -12.55 -13.86
CA MET A 165 -12.29 -13.62 -13.57
C MET A 165 -12.90 -13.41 -12.19
N GLU A 166 -14.15 -13.84 -12.06
CA GLU A 166 -14.91 -13.85 -10.81
C GLU A 166 -15.25 -15.31 -10.47
N GLY A 167 -14.94 -15.71 -9.25
CA GLY A 167 -15.03 -17.12 -8.85
C GLY A 167 -14.07 -17.96 -9.67
N SER A 168 -14.57 -19.04 -10.29
CA SER A 168 -13.76 -20.00 -11.05
C SER A 168 -13.97 -19.97 -12.56
N GLN A 169 -15.13 -19.50 -13.04
CA GLN A 169 -15.54 -19.71 -14.44
C GLN A 169 -16.26 -18.52 -15.07
N ILE A 170 -16.41 -17.41 -14.36
CA ILE A 170 -17.06 -16.22 -14.92
C ILE A 170 -15.98 -15.22 -15.28
N TYR A 171 -15.98 -14.75 -16.53
CA TYR A 171 -14.96 -13.86 -17.04
C TYR A 171 -15.55 -12.50 -17.40
N THR A 172 -14.87 -11.45 -16.98
CA THR A 172 -15.14 -10.07 -17.37
C THR A 172 -14.21 -9.70 -18.52
N CYS A 173 -14.80 -9.29 -19.63
CA CYS A 173 -14.12 -8.96 -20.86
C CYS A 173 -14.48 -7.55 -21.32
N TRP A 174 -13.54 -6.88 -21.94
CA TRP A 174 -13.75 -5.60 -22.63
C TRP A 174 -13.99 -5.83 -24.12
N VAL A 175 -15.03 -5.20 -24.65
CA VAL A 175 -15.46 -5.27 -26.05
C VAL A 175 -15.38 -3.85 -26.63
N PRO A 176 -14.26 -3.48 -27.26
CA PRO A 176 -14.02 -2.11 -27.74
C PRO A 176 -15.07 -1.64 -28.74
N SER A 177 -15.61 -2.55 -29.55
CA SER A 177 -16.60 -2.28 -30.60
C SER A 177 -17.98 -1.89 -30.08
N ARG A 178 -18.28 -2.12 -28.80
CA ARG A 178 -19.56 -1.71 -28.20
C ARG A 178 -19.57 -0.22 -27.89
N ARG A 179 -20.78 0.34 -27.80
CA ARG A 179 -21.01 1.73 -27.39
C ARG A 179 -20.41 1.96 -25.99
N LYS A 180 -19.83 3.14 -25.76
CA LYS A 180 -19.31 3.55 -24.45
C LYS A 180 -20.35 3.28 -23.35
N GLY A 181 -19.89 2.78 -22.21
CA GLY A 181 -20.74 2.34 -21.09
C GLY A 181 -21.29 0.90 -21.20
N HIS A 182 -21.23 0.27 -22.38
CA HIS A 182 -21.68 -1.13 -22.59
C HIS A 182 -20.53 -2.07 -22.99
N GLN A 183 -19.29 -1.59 -22.89
CA GLN A 183 -18.10 -2.29 -23.37
C GLN A 183 -17.65 -3.40 -22.43
N ILE A 184 -18.16 -3.49 -21.20
CA ILE A 184 -17.80 -4.54 -20.25
C ILE A 184 -18.84 -5.65 -20.30
N VAL A 185 -18.37 -6.89 -20.48
CA VAL A 185 -19.21 -8.06 -20.64
C VAL A 185 -18.75 -9.14 -19.68
N ARG A 186 -19.68 -9.61 -18.85
CA ARG A 186 -19.50 -10.75 -17.96
C ARG A 186 -20.08 -12.00 -18.62
N SER A 187 -19.31 -13.06 -18.74
CA SER A 187 -19.74 -14.31 -19.38
C SER A 187 -18.94 -15.51 -18.89
N ALA A 188 -19.60 -16.67 -18.74
CA ALA A 188 -18.92 -17.95 -18.55
C ALA A 188 -18.51 -18.60 -19.88
N ASN A 189 -19.16 -18.21 -20.98
CA ASN A 189 -18.97 -18.78 -22.31
C ASN A 189 -18.02 -17.91 -23.12
N VAL A 190 -16.72 -18.11 -22.93
CA VAL A 190 -15.64 -17.34 -23.56
C VAL A 190 -14.61 -18.27 -24.15
N LYS A 191 -14.21 -18.04 -25.40
CA LYS A 191 -13.09 -18.72 -26.05
C LYS A 191 -11.87 -17.80 -26.02
N PHE A 192 -10.76 -18.31 -25.52
CA PHE A 192 -9.51 -17.57 -25.35
C PHE A 192 -8.53 -17.87 -26.49
N TYR A 193 -7.81 -16.84 -26.92
CA TYR A 193 -6.72 -16.92 -27.88
C TYR A 193 -5.47 -16.33 -27.22
N GLU A 194 -4.88 -17.14 -26.35
CA GLU A 194 -3.72 -16.76 -25.55
C GLU A 194 -2.46 -16.81 -26.43
N LYS A 195 -1.73 -15.70 -26.49
CA LYS A 195 -0.45 -15.64 -27.18
C LYS A 195 0.66 -15.80 -26.15
N VAL A 196 1.20 -17.01 -26.05
CA VAL A 196 2.50 -17.18 -25.41
C VAL A 196 3.52 -16.61 -26.39
N ARG A 197 4.11 -15.46 -26.07
CA ARG A 197 5.26 -14.99 -26.85
C ARG A 197 6.38 -15.98 -26.56
N GLU A 198 6.81 -16.74 -27.57
CA GLU A 198 8.13 -17.38 -27.56
C GLU A 198 9.15 -16.25 -27.57
N THR A 199 9.45 -15.69 -26.40
CA THR A 199 10.73 -15.03 -26.23
C THR A 199 11.74 -16.17 -26.26
N GLU A 200 12.61 -16.20 -27.28
CA GLU A 200 13.79 -17.04 -27.29
C GLU A 200 14.41 -17.01 -25.88
N LEU A 201 14.36 -18.14 -25.19
CA LEU A 201 15.12 -18.35 -23.96
C LEU A 201 16.59 -18.34 -24.37
N LEU A 202 17.15 -17.15 -24.58
CA LEU A 202 18.58 -16.96 -24.40
C LEU A 202 18.82 -17.30 -22.94
N THR A 203 19.32 -18.51 -22.71
CA THR A 203 19.89 -18.94 -21.44
C THR A 203 21.13 -18.11 -21.18
N GLU A 204 20.95 -16.84 -20.85
CA GLU A 204 21.95 -16.08 -20.12
C GLU A 204 21.72 -16.40 -18.64
N THR A 205 22.71 -17.08 -18.09
CA THR A 205 22.85 -17.41 -16.68
C THR A 205 22.52 -16.22 -15.78
N GLU A 206 21.62 -16.47 -14.83
CA GLU A 206 21.33 -15.75 -13.58
C GLU A 206 22.10 -14.45 -13.33
N HIS A 207 21.37 -13.33 -13.20
CA HIS A 207 21.68 -12.30 -12.20
C HIS A 207 20.37 -11.83 -11.56
N ASP A 208 19.89 -12.60 -10.56
CA ASP A 208 19.06 -12.03 -9.51
C ASP A 208 19.92 -10.98 -8.79
N VAL A 209 19.82 -9.71 -9.20
CA VAL A 209 20.41 -8.61 -8.42
C VAL A 209 19.50 -8.37 -7.21
N GLU A 210 19.70 -9.16 -6.18
CA GLU A 210 19.37 -8.74 -4.81
C GLU A 210 20.38 -7.64 -4.42
N PRO A 211 19.96 -6.42 -4.06
CA PRO A 211 20.92 -5.44 -3.57
C PRO A 211 21.44 -5.92 -2.21
N GLU A 212 22.75 -6.10 -2.10
CA GLU A 212 23.42 -6.42 -0.83
C GLU A 212 23.05 -5.38 0.23
N ILE A 213 22.31 -5.79 1.26
CA ILE A 213 22.19 -5.02 2.48
C ILE A 213 23.50 -5.21 3.26
N ARG A 214 24.45 -4.29 3.06
CA ARG A 214 25.57 -4.16 4.00
C ARG A 214 25.02 -3.75 5.36
N LYS A 215 25.07 -4.69 6.31
CA LYS A 215 24.99 -4.36 7.74
C LYS A 215 26.17 -3.46 8.06
N ASN A 216 25.94 -2.16 8.11
CA ASN A 216 26.55 -1.16 9.00
C ASN A 216 26.31 0.25 8.42
N GLY A 217 25.87 1.16 9.28
CA GLY A 217 25.13 2.37 8.91
C GLY A 217 25.94 3.51 8.29
N ALA A 218 25.26 4.24 7.38
CA ALA A 218 25.20 5.70 7.22
C ALA A 218 24.44 6.02 5.91
N PRO A 219 23.60 7.08 5.84
CA PRO A 219 22.80 7.36 4.66
C PRO A 219 23.62 8.10 3.59
N ILE A 220 23.56 7.65 2.32
CA ILE A 220 23.99 8.45 1.17
C ILE A 220 22.75 9.00 0.47
N SER A 221 22.58 10.31 0.61
CA SER A 221 21.69 11.15 -0.19
C SER A 221 22.16 11.13 -1.65
N SER A 222 21.28 10.73 -2.57
CA SER A 222 21.53 10.85 -4.00
C SER A 222 20.49 11.75 -4.66
N ARG A 223 20.72 13.07 -4.58
CA ARG A 223 20.21 14.04 -5.56
C ARG A 223 21.13 13.98 -6.78
N PRO A 224 20.61 13.97 -8.03
CA PRO A 224 21.47 13.95 -9.20
C PRO A 224 22.10 15.33 -9.41
N GLN A 225 23.44 15.39 -9.49
CA GLN A 225 24.16 16.54 -10.01
C GLN A 225 24.86 16.17 -11.32
N SER A 226 24.63 17.04 -12.29
CA SER A 226 25.15 17.10 -13.65
C SER A 226 26.67 17.29 -13.71
N VAL A 227 27.28 16.56 -14.65
CA VAL A 227 28.45 16.82 -15.51
C VAL A 227 29.61 17.69 -14.99
N THR A 228 30.78 17.07 -15.08
CA THR A 228 32.17 17.42 -14.77
C THR A 228 32.71 18.69 -15.45
N GLU A 229 33.54 19.46 -14.74
CA GLU A 229 34.80 20.01 -15.29
C GLU A 229 35.84 20.23 -14.17
N GLN A 230 37.09 19.83 -14.45
CA GLN A 230 38.23 19.81 -13.52
C GLN A 230 38.97 21.16 -13.50
N THR A 231 39.57 21.56 -12.35
CA THR A 231 40.94 22.16 -12.28
C THR A 231 41.46 22.25 -10.83
N LYS A 232 42.60 21.55 -10.60
CA LYS A 232 43.79 21.72 -9.70
C LYS A 232 43.73 22.36 -8.27
N THR A 233 44.41 21.63 -7.36
CA THR A 233 44.92 21.80 -5.96
C THR A 233 45.64 23.13 -5.62
N PRO A 234 46.03 23.50 -4.35
CA PRO A 234 46.19 22.68 -3.12
C PRO A 234 45.71 23.25 -1.75
N SER A 235 45.81 22.41 -0.71
CA SER A 235 45.48 22.55 0.72
C SER A 235 46.47 23.42 1.56
N PRO A 236 46.13 23.80 2.81
CA PRO A 236 46.75 23.14 3.98
C PRO A 236 45.92 23.05 5.32
N GLN A 237 46.27 22.01 6.10
CA GLN A 237 46.44 21.89 7.59
C GLN A 237 45.26 22.18 8.55
N ARG A 238 44.78 21.19 9.35
CA ARG A 238 45.29 20.55 10.61
C ARG A 238 45.10 21.41 11.88
N SER A 239 44.22 20.95 12.78
CA SER A 239 44.52 20.79 14.23
C SER A 239 43.40 20.07 14.98
N GLU A 240 43.82 19.03 15.70
CA GLU A 240 43.12 18.28 16.77
C GLU A 240 43.12 19.11 18.07
N VAL A 241 42.09 19.03 18.92
CA VAL A 241 42.25 19.05 20.40
C VAL A 241 41.08 18.34 21.13
N ASN A 242 41.41 17.20 21.74
CA ASN A 242 41.07 16.59 23.04
C ASN A 242 39.67 16.59 23.71
N ASN A 243 39.34 15.36 24.13
CA ASN A 243 38.50 14.90 25.25
C ASN A 243 38.80 15.52 26.63
N LEU A 244 37.79 15.48 27.52
CA LEU A 244 37.83 15.06 28.95
C LEU A 244 36.39 15.18 29.54
N GLN A 245 35.70 14.06 29.79
CA GLN A 245 35.49 13.32 31.06
C GLN A 245 34.38 13.83 32.01
N HIS A 246 33.38 12.95 32.18
CA HIS A 246 32.66 12.50 33.38
C HIS A 246 32.48 13.38 34.63
N ALA A 247 31.22 13.43 35.11
CA ALA A 247 30.88 13.18 36.52
C ALA A 247 29.39 12.78 36.66
N GLU A 248 29.14 11.61 37.25
CA GLU A 248 27.86 11.23 37.88
C GLU A 248 27.69 11.98 39.23
N VAL A 249 26.47 12.06 39.75
CA VAL A 249 26.09 11.60 41.13
C VAL A 249 24.66 12.02 41.52
N HIS A 250 23.89 10.99 41.93
CA HIS A 250 22.80 10.91 42.91
C HIS A 250 21.42 11.59 42.74
N ASN A 251 20.43 10.71 42.91
CA ASN A 251 19.03 10.92 43.27
C ASN A 251 18.88 10.98 44.82
N PRO A 252 17.79 11.57 45.34
CA PRO A 252 16.94 10.76 46.22
C PRO A 252 15.42 10.96 46.02
N GLN A 253 14.69 9.94 46.47
CA GLN A 253 13.23 9.76 46.39
C GLN A 253 12.44 10.41 47.56
N HIS A 254 11.12 10.45 47.33
CA HIS A 254 9.98 10.24 48.25
C HIS A 254 9.19 11.44 48.79
N GLY A 255 7.86 11.29 48.71
CA GLY A 255 6.88 12.10 49.45
C GLY A 255 5.49 12.14 48.80
N GLN A 256 4.65 11.12 49.03
CA GLN A 256 3.20 11.19 48.82
C GLN A 256 2.54 11.77 50.08
N THR A 257 1.64 12.75 49.94
CA THR A 257 0.59 13.03 50.93
C THR A 257 -0.70 13.48 50.25
N THR A 258 -1.76 12.74 50.55
CA THR A 258 -3.19 12.96 50.32
C THR A 258 -3.75 14.17 51.07
N THR A 259 -4.73 14.89 50.53
CA THR A 259 -6.00 15.26 51.21
C THR A 259 -6.92 16.03 50.25
N SER A 260 -8.19 15.67 50.31
CA SER A 260 -9.32 16.10 49.50
C SER A 260 -10.17 17.20 50.17
N MET A 261 -10.98 17.88 49.34
CA MET A 261 -12.27 18.53 49.61
C MET A 261 -12.34 20.07 49.73
N THR A 262 -13.15 20.64 48.82
CA THR A 262 -14.18 21.69 49.01
C THR A 262 -13.99 23.05 48.29
N SER A 263 -14.59 23.13 47.10
CA SER A 263 -15.44 24.20 46.56
C SER A 263 -15.34 25.63 47.11
N ALA A 264 -14.89 26.57 46.27
CA ALA A 264 -15.41 27.94 46.22
C ALA A 264 -15.35 28.50 44.79
N LYS A 265 -16.48 29.08 44.35
CA LYS A 265 -16.72 29.69 43.04
C LYS A 265 -15.84 30.92 42.80
N LEU A 266 -15.35 31.02 41.57
CA LEU A 266 -14.58 32.11 40.96
C LEU A 266 -15.45 33.38 40.74
N PRO A 267 -14.93 34.61 40.95
CA PRO A 267 -15.41 35.81 40.29
C PRO A 267 -14.60 36.09 39.02
N ASP A 268 -15.31 36.23 37.90
CA ASP A 268 -14.79 36.57 36.57
C ASP A 268 -14.37 38.06 36.50
N LEU A 269 -13.09 38.31 36.20
CA LEU A 269 -12.51 39.64 36.01
C LEU A 269 -11.81 39.70 34.64
N ARG A 270 -12.63 39.98 33.61
CA ARG A 270 -12.36 40.80 32.41
C ARG A 270 -10.90 40.88 31.90
N LYS A 271 -10.66 40.18 30.79
CA LYS A 271 -9.93 40.59 29.57
C LYS A 271 -8.69 41.49 29.76
N GLU A 272 -7.51 40.88 29.87
CA GLU A 272 -6.27 41.53 29.42
C GLU A 272 -6.12 41.32 27.90
N VAL A 273 -6.19 42.42 27.15
CA VAL A 273 -5.92 42.45 25.71
C VAL A 273 -4.41 42.43 25.53
N VAL A 274 -3.87 41.29 25.11
CA VAL A 274 -2.46 41.18 24.70
C VAL A 274 -2.33 41.80 23.31
N THR A 275 -1.72 42.98 23.21
CA THR A 275 -1.29 43.56 21.93
C THR A 275 0.07 42.99 21.53
N GLU A 276 0.16 42.38 20.35
CA GLU A 276 1.40 41.84 19.81
C GLU A 276 2.43 42.95 19.48
N PRO A 277 3.69 42.83 19.93
CA PRO A 277 4.75 43.79 19.62
C PRO A 277 5.12 43.74 18.14
N LYS A 278 5.39 44.90 17.53
CA LYS A 278 5.64 45.00 16.08
C LYS A 278 7.13 45.02 15.73
N THR A 279 8.00 45.10 16.73
CA THR A 279 9.46 45.13 16.54
C THR A 279 10.19 44.25 17.56
N MET A 280 11.33 43.68 17.15
CA MET A 280 12.16 42.79 17.99
C MET A 280 12.62 43.48 19.30
N THR A 281 12.82 44.79 19.26
CA THR A 281 13.25 45.59 20.42
C THR A 281 12.14 45.68 21.48
N GLU A 282 10.87 45.73 21.08
CA GLU A 282 9.72 45.76 21.99
C GLU A 282 9.49 44.39 22.66
N VAL A 283 9.76 43.30 21.93
CA VAL A 283 9.66 41.92 22.46
C VAL A 283 10.60 41.71 23.64
N LEU A 284 11.84 42.21 23.55
CA LEU A 284 12.88 41.99 24.56
C LEU A 284 12.68 42.83 25.83
N GLN A 285 11.95 43.94 25.74
CA GLN A 285 11.69 44.84 26.85
C GLN A 285 10.30 44.64 27.49
N GLY A 286 9.45 43.81 26.87
CA GLY A 286 8.08 43.55 27.35
C GLY A 286 8.01 42.58 28.53
N PRO A 287 6.93 42.65 29.35
CA PRO A 287 6.73 41.82 30.54
C PRO A 287 6.57 40.32 30.24
N GLN A 288 6.35 39.95 28.96
CA GLN A 288 6.21 38.56 28.51
C GLN A 288 7.38 38.09 27.63
N ARG A 289 8.57 38.73 27.72
CA ARG A 289 9.75 38.39 26.90
C ARG A 289 10.12 36.91 26.88
N GLU A 290 9.90 36.20 27.99
CA GLU A 290 10.23 34.78 28.15
C GLU A 290 9.34 33.84 27.33
N HIS A 291 8.15 34.31 26.92
CA HIS A 291 7.23 33.55 26.07
C HIS A 291 7.65 33.57 24.59
N TRP A 292 8.42 34.57 24.16
CA TRP A 292 8.86 34.75 22.76
C TRP A 292 10.27 34.22 22.48
N LEU A 293 11.01 33.82 23.52
CA LEU A 293 12.40 33.34 23.43
C LEU A 293 12.53 31.80 23.45
N ARG A 294 11.42 31.06 23.28
CA ARG A 294 11.42 29.59 23.15
C ARG A 294 11.27 29.13 21.71
#